data_AF-A0A345GX49-F1
#
_entry.id   AF-A0A345GX49-F1
#
_cell.length_a   1.000
_cell.length_b   1.000
_cell.length_c   1.000
_cell.angle_alpha   90.00
_cell.angle_beta   90.00
_cell.angle_gamma   90.00
#
_symmetry.space_group_name_H-M   'P 1'
#
loop_
_entity.id
_entity.type
_entity.pdbx_description
1 polymer ?
#
loop_
_entity_poly.entity_id
_entity_poly.type
_entity_poly.pdbx_seq_one_letter_code
_entity_poly.pdbx_strand_id
1 'polypeptide(L)'
;MSLIQKALSQYGVTEVDGKADNPQIIQYFEVLGFDTNKLHDETAWCSAFVNWVSKTEKYSYSGKLNARSWLNVGESTAAPKQGDVVVLWRESPSSWKGHVGFFVKQTKRYVYILGGNQNNKVSIKAYPKNRVLDYRKLSKYGED
;
A
#
# COMPACT_ATOMS: atom_id res chain seq x y z
N MET A 1 -0.54 -0.21 17.25
CA MET A 1 -1.87 0.02 16.65
C MET A 1 -2.18 -1.10 15.67
N SER A 2 -3.41 -1.23 15.16
CA SER A 2 -3.66 -2.11 14.02
C SER A 2 -3.17 -1.46 12.71
N LEU A 3 -2.96 -2.26 11.66
CA LEU A 3 -2.53 -1.76 10.34
C LEU A 3 -3.47 -0.67 9.81
N ILE A 4 -4.79 -0.89 9.91
CA ILE A 4 -5.78 0.07 9.39
C ILE A 4 -5.77 1.38 10.19
N GLN A 5 -5.58 1.33 11.52
CA GLN A 5 -5.48 2.54 12.35
C GLN A 5 -4.23 3.36 12.00
N LYS A 6 -3.09 2.68 11.83
CA LYS A 6 -1.84 3.35 11.44
C LYS A 6 -1.92 3.94 10.03
N ALA A 7 -2.54 3.23 9.09
CA ALA A 7 -2.77 3.75 7.76
C ALA A 7 -3.72 4.97 7.78
N LEU A 8 -4.78 4.95 8.60
CA LEU A 8 -5.74 6.05 8.73
C LEU A 8 -5.11 7.29 9.38
N SER A 9 -4.10 7.13 10.24
CA SER A 9 -3.39 8.29 10.80
C SER A 9 -2.62 9.10 9.74
N GLN A 10 -2.46 8.55 8.54
CA GLN A 10 -1.82 9.20 7.39
C GLN A 10 -2.84 9.71 6.36
N TYR A 11 -4.14 9.58 6.63
CA TYR A 11 -5.18 10.00 5.69
C TYR A 11 -5.03 11.49 5.33
N GLY A 12 -5.02 11.80 4.04
CA GLY A 12 -4.88 13.17 3.55
C GLY A 12 -3.44 13.64 3.27
N VAL A 13 -2.41 12.88 3.67
CA VAL A 13 -1.03 13.14 3.25
C VAL A 13 -0.98 13.17 1.73
N THR A 14 -0.60 14.32 1.16
CA THR A 14 -0.62 14.60 -0.29
C THR A 14 0.75 15.11 -0.70
N GLU A 15 1.19 14.81 -1.92
CA GLU A 15 2.34 15.49 -2.52
C GLU A 15 2.14 17.01 -2.50
N VAL A 16 3.23 17.76 -2.42
CA VAL A 16 3.19 19.22 -2.50
C VAL A 16 3.66 19.63 -3.88
N ASP A 17 3.00 20.64 -4.46
CA ASP A 17 3.37 21.14 -5.79
C ASP A 17 4.70 21.90 -5.72
N GLY A 18 5.56 21.73 -6.74
CA GLY A 18 6.82 22.47 -6.89
C GLY A 18 8.07 21.61 -6.72
N LYS A 19 9.18 22.21 -6.28
CA LYS A 19 10.49 21.54 -6.11
C LYS A 19 10.67 20.89 -4.73
N ALA A 20 9.68 20.99 -3.85
CA ALA A 20 9.76 20.46 -2.51
C ALA A 20 9.02 19.13 -2.43
N ASP A 21 9.57 18.17 -1.70
CA ASP A 21 8.87 16.93 -1.41
C ASP A 21 8.08 17.03 -0.10
N ASN A 22 6.96 16.30 0.00
CA ASN A 22 6.30 16.15 1.29
C ASN A 22 7.20 15.30 2.22
N PRO A 23 7.65 15.83 3.37
CA PRO A 23 8.60 15.12 4.25
C PRO A 23 8.03 13.79 4.77
N GLN A 24 6.71 13.67 4.90
CA GLN A 24 6.07 12.42 5.30
C GLN A 24 6.15 11.35 4.21
N ILE A 25 6.06 11.74 2.93
CA ILE A 25 6.21 10.81 1.80
C ILE A 25 7.65 10.35 1.69
N ILE A 26 8.62 11.27 1.85
CA ILE A 26 10.05 10.96 1.94
C ILE A 26 10.32 9.92 3.05
N GLN A 27 9.74 10.12 4.23
CA GLN A 27 9.89 9.19 5.34
C GLN A 27 9.40 7.76 5.01
N TYR A 28 8.40 7.59 4.15
CA TYR A 28 7.94 6.26 3.72
C TYR A 28 9.05 5.47 3.00
N PHE A 29 9.97 6.16 2.33
CA PHE A 29 11.10 5.55 1.64
C PHE A 29 12.32 5.37 2.54
N GLU A 30 12.66 6.39 3.34
CA GLU A 30 13.83 6.36 4.23
C GLU A 30 13.78 5.22 5.24
N VAL A 31 12.61 4.99 5.84
CA VAL A 31 12.40 3.88 6.79
C VAL A 31 12.66 2.51 6.14
N LEU A 32 12.56 2.41 4.82
CA LEU A 32 12.84 1.21 4.05
C LEU A 32 14.30 1.13 3.56
N GLY A 33 15.10 2.17 3.79
CA GLY A 33 16.49 2.26 3.35
C GLY A 33 16.66 2.64 1.87
N PHE A 34 15.63 3.20 1.23
CA PHE A 34 15.75 3.70 -0.13
C PHE A 34 16.37 5.09 -0.15
N ASP A 35 17.30 5.30 -1.10
CA ASP A 35 17.91 6.60 -1.38
C ASP A 35 16.90 7.49 -2.09
N THR A 36 16.37 8.47 -1.37
CA THR A 36 15.31 9.36 -1.84
C THR A 36 15.76 10.27 -2.98
N ASN A 37 17.07 10.54 -3.10
CA ASN A 37 17.63 11.33 -4.20
C ASN A 37 17.57 10.61 -5.56
N LYS A 38 17.33 9.30 -5.56
CA LYS A 38 17.19 8.46 -6.77
C LYS A 38 15.75 8.14 -7.11
N LEU A 39 14.79 8.63 -6.32
CA LEU A 39 13.38 8.48 -6.59
C LEU A 39 12.95 9.65 -7.48
N HIS A 40 12.35 9.35 -8.62
CA HIS A 40 11.76 10.36 -9.50
C HIS A 40 10.28 10.58 -9.13
N ASP A 41 9.72 11.73 -9.47
CA ASP A 41 8.30 12.10 -9.23
C ASP A 41 7.29 11.04 -9.71
N GLU A 42 7.65 10.23 -10.71
CA GLU A 42 6.80 9.15 -11.22
C GLU A 42 6.88 7.84 -10.40
N THR A 43 7.69 7.81 -9.33
CA THR A 43 7.88 6.60 -8.52
C THR A 43 6.62 6.32 -7.72
N ALA A 44 5.87 5.30 -8.13
CA ALA A 44 4.64 4.89 -7.48
C ALA A 44 4.86 4.50 -5.99
N TRP A 45 4.65 5.44 -5.06
CA TRP A 45 4.84 5.27 -3.61
C TRP A 45 3.70 4.52 -2.89
N CYS A 46 2.76 3.93 -3.63
CA CYS A 46 1.72 3.07 -3.05
C CYS A 46 2.34 1.93 -2.18
N SER A 47 3.37 1.26 -2.70
CA SER A 47 4.05 0.19 -1.96
C SER A 47 4.92 0.74 -0.84
N ALA A 48 5.56 1.90 -1.01
CA ALA A 48 6.34 2.54 0.04
C ALA A 48 5.47 2.82 1.28
N PHE A 49 4.28 3.40 1.06
CA PHE A 49 3.30 3.62 2.11
C PHE A 49 2.89 2.33 2.84
N VAL A 50 2.49 1.29 2.11
CA VAL A 50 2.07 0.01 2.73
C VAL A 50 3.23 -0.63 3.49
N ASN A 51 4.45 -0.61 2.94
CA ASN A 51 5.63 -1.11 3.63
C ASN A 51 5.94 -0.31 4.90
N TRP A 52 5.85 1.02 4.86
CA TRP A 52 6.08 1.87 6.03
C TRP A 52 5.07 1.59 7.15
N VAL A 53 3.79 1.45 6.81
CA VAL A 53 2.75 1.09 7.79
C VAL A 53 3.05 -0.28 8.40
N SER A 54 3.28 -1.30 7.56
CA SER A 54 3.54 -2.66 8.02
C SER A 54 4.80 -2.75 8.88
N LYS A 55 5.91 -2.15 8.43
CA LYS A 55 7.18 -2.15 9.17
C LYS A 55 7.06 -1.43 10.51
N THR A 56 6.39 -0.28 10.54
CA THR A 56 6.21 0.51 11.77
C THR A 56 5.40 -0.26 12.83
N GLU A 57 4.37 -0.99 12.41
CA GLU A 57 3.53 -1.79 13.30
C GLU A 57 4.05 -3.22 13.51
N LYS A 58 5.28 -3.51 13.05
CA LYS A 58 5.96 -4.81 13.19
C LYS A 58 5.21 -5.97 12.52
N TYR A 59 4.64 -5.75 11.36
CA TYR A 59 4.08 -6.79 10.49
C TYR A 59 5.07 -7.18 9.39
N SER A 60 4.89 -8.38 8.82
CA SER A 60 5.54 -8.79 7.59
C SER A 60 5.26 -7.79 6.46
N TYR A 61 6.29 -7.50 5.67
CA TYR A 61 6.26 -6.48 4.64
C TYR A 61 7.10 -6.91 3.45
N SER A 62 6.85 -6.32 2.28
CA SER A 62 7.53 -6.73 1.06
C SER A 62 8.97 -6.23 0.94
N GLY A 63 9.27 -5.06 1.49
CA GLY A 63 10.54 -4.34 1.30
C GLY A 63 10.79 -3.83 -0.12
N LYS A 64 9.86 -4.02 -1.07
CA LYS A 64 10.00 -3.61 -2.48
C LYS A 64 8.99 -2.52 -2.85
N LEU A 65 9.35 -1.67 -3.81
CA LEU A 65 8.51 -0.56 -4.28
C LEU A 65 7.45 -0.97 -5.31
N ASN A 66 7.59 -2.14 -5.96
CA ASN A 66 6.57 -2.60 -6.90
C ASN A 66 5.37 -3.21 -6.15
N ALA A 67 4.15 -2.89 -6.56
CA ALA A 67 2.94 -3.38 -5.88
C ALA A 67 2.78 -4.92 -5.94
N ARG A 68 3.26 -5.56 -7.01
CA ARG A 68 3.09 -7.00 -7.24
C ARG A 68 3.90 -7.88 -6.28
N SER A 69 4.95 -7.36 -5.67
CA SER A 69 5.74 -8.12 -4.70
C SER A 69 4.95 -8.56 -3.47
N TRP A 70 3.86 -7.85 -3.14
CA TRP A 70 2.96 -8.18 -2.04
C TRP A 70 2.22 -9.51 -2.23
N LEU A 71 2.14 -10.04 -3.45
CA LEU A 71 1.58 -11.38 -3.70
C LEU A 71 2.34 -12.50 -2.98
N ASN A 72 3.59 -12.24 -2.56
CA ASN A 72 4.45 -13.21 -1.87
C ASN A 72 4.61 -12.91 -0.37
N VAL A 73 3.78 -12.03 0.20
CA VAL A 73 3.86 -11.64 1.63
C VAL A 73 2.60 -12.08 2.36
N GLY A 74 2.76 -12.61 3.58
CA GLY A 74 1.64 -13.09 4.39
C GLY A 74 0.90 -14.27 3.74
N GLU A 75 -0.36 -14.47 4.12
CA GLU A 75 -1.22 -15.56 3.64
C GLU A 75 -2.30 -15.04 2.68
N SER A 76 -2.59 -15.77 1.60
CA SER A 76 -3.74 -15.47 0.74
C SER A 76 -5.06 -15.69 1.50
N THR A 77 -6.05 -14.84 1.25
CA THR A 77 -7.39 -15.02 1.84
C THR A 77 -8.51 -14.65 0.87
N ALA A 78 -9.57 -15.44 0.86
CA ALA A 78 -10.82 -15.12 0.15
C ALA A 78 -11.79 -14.26 0.99
N ALA A 79 -11.52 -14.12 2.29
CA ALA A 79 -12.35 -13.41 3.25
C ALA A 79 -11.56 -12.27 3.92
N PRO A 80 -11.24 -11.20 3.19
CA PRO A 80 -10.41 -10.11 3.70
C PRO A 80 -11.07 -9.37 4.87
N LYS A 81 -10.27 -8.98 5.84
CA LYS A 81 -10.62 -8.13 6.97
C LYS A 81 -9.97 -6.75 6.82
N GLN A 82 -10.47 -5.77 7.56
CA GLN A 82 -9.87 -4.43 7.55
C GLN A 82 -8.39 -4.48 7.94
N GLY A 83 -7.54 -3.88 7.10
CA GLY A 83 -6.09 -3.92 7.29
C GLY A 83 -5.37 -5.06 6.54
N ASP A 84 -6.09 -6.03 5.95
CA ASP A 84 -5.46 -6.96 5.01
C ASP A 84 -4.99 -6.19 3.77
N VAL A 85 -3.90 -6.62 3.15
CA VAL A 85 -3.38 -5.98 1.95
C VAL A 85 -4.17 -6.41 0.73
N VAL A 86 -4.57 -5.46 -0.11
CA VAL A 86 -5.19 -5.71 -1.42
C VAL A 86 -4.14 -5.48 -2.50
N VAL A 87 -3.90 -6.49 -3.34
CA VAL A 87 -3.02 -6.35 -4.49
C VAL A 87 -3.85 -6.27 -5.76
N LEU A 88 -3.68 -5.18 -6.50
CA LEU A 88 -4.41 -4.90 -7.74
C LEU A 88 -3.49 -4.96 -8.95
N TRP A 89 -3.99 -5.40 -10.09
CA TRP A 89 -3.31 -5.19 -11.36
C TRP A 89 -3.57 -3.80 -11.94
N ARG A 90 -2.65 -3.32 -12.79
CA ARG A 90 -2.79 -2.10 -13.60
C ARG A 90 -2.41 -2.41 -15.04
N GLU A 91 -3.06 -1.74 -15.98
CA GLU A 91 -2.98 -1.97 -17.43
C GLU A 91 -3.52 -3.34 -17.87
N SER A 92 -2.92 -4.44 -17.41
CA SER A 92 -3.42 -5.80 -17.65
C SER A 92 -3.14 -6.74 -16.47
N PRO A 93 -3.87 -7.86 -16.33
CA PRO A 93 -3.60 -8.87 -15.30
C PRO A 93 -2.17 -9.44 -15.35
N SER A 94 -1.63 -9.62 -16.56
CA SER A 94 -0.28 -10.15 -16.83
C SER A 94 0.85 -9.14 -16.73
N SER A 95 0.55 -7.83 -16.68
CA SER A 95 1.57 -6.78 -16.52
C SER A 95 2.19 -6.82 -15.13
N TRP A 96 3.47 -6.47 -15.02
CA TRP A 96 4.13 -6.27 -13.72
C TRP A 96 3.57 -5.06 -12.95
N LYS A 97 2.87 -4.16 -13.64
CA LYS A 97 2.29 -2.96 -13.02
C LYS A 97 1.11 -3.34 -12.14
N GLY A 98 0.94 -2.60 -11.05
CA GLY A 98 -0.09 -2.86 -10.06
C GLY A 98 -0.33 -1.67 -9.15
N HIS A 99 -1.23 -1.89 -8.19
CA HIS A 99 -1.49 -0.97 -7.09
C HIS A 99 -1.71 -1.77 -5.81
N VAL A 100 -1.42 -1.17 -4.66
CA VAL A 100 -1.52 -1.84 -3.36
C VAL A 100 -2.04 -0.88 -2.29
N GLY A 101 -2.80 -1.41 -1.35
CA GLY A 101 -3.33 -0.67 -0.20
C GLY A 101 -3.98 -1.61 0.80
N PHE A 102 -4.48 -1.06 1.90
CA PHE A 102 -5.17 -1.82 2.94
C PHE A 102 -6.67 -1.91 2.65
N PHE A 103 -7.23 -3.11 2.79
CA PHE A 103 -8.65 -3.37 2.63
C PHE A 103 -9.46 -2.57 3.66
N VAL A 104 -10.51 -1.89 3.19
CA VAL A 104 -11.46 -1.16 4.03
C VAL A 104 -12.82 -1.85 4.02
N LYS A 105 -13.34 -2.14 2.81
CA LYS A 105 -14.60 -2.86 2.59
C LYS A 105 -14.70 -3.28 1.13
N GLN A 106 -15.71 -4.09 0.81
CA GLN A 106 -16.09 -4.38 -0.58
C GLN A 106 -17.60 -4.37 -0.77
N THR A 107 -18.03 -4.13 -2.00
CA THR A 107 -19.41 -4.30 -2.46
C THR A 107 -19.46 -5.41 -3.51
N LYS A 108 -20.59 -5.56 -4.22
CA LYS A 108 -20.70 -6.51 -5.33
C LYS A 108 -19.67 -6.24 -6.44
N ARG A 109 -19.40 -4.96 -6.75
CA ARG A 109 -18.59 -4.56 -7.91
C ARG A 109 -17.24 -3.94 -7.55
N TYR A 110 -17.09 -3.42 -6.34
CA TYR A 110 -15.90 -2.64 -5.96
C TYR A 110 -15.24 -3.17 -4.69
N VAL A 111 -13.92 -3.01 -4.61
CA VAL A 111 -13.14 -3.06 -3.38
C VAL A 111 -12.70 -1.63 -3.03
N TYR A 112 -12.79 -1.27 -1.75
CA TYR A 112 -12.35 0.01 -1.23
C TYR A 112 -11.05 -0.21 -0.47
N ILE A 113 -10.01 0.52 -0.83
CA ILE A 113 -8.70 0.40 -0.21
C ILE A 113 -8.20 1.76 0.29
N LEU A 114 -7.55 1.74 1.45
CA LEU A 114 -6.75 2.84 1.98
C LEU A 114 -5.32 2.67 1.48
N GLY A 115 -4.88 3.54 0.59
CA GLY A 115 -3.58 3.42 -0.04
C GLY A 115 -2.93 4.77 -0.30
N GLY A 116 -1.61 4.75 -0.44
CA GLY A 116 -0.81 5.88 -0.89
C GLY A 116 -0.83 6.03 -2.41
N ASN A 117 -0.38 7.19 -2.89
CA ASN A 117 -0.34 7.59 -4.29
C ASN A 117 -1.67 7.41 -5.05
N GLN A 118 -2.79 7.73 -4.40
CA GLN A 118 -4.12 7.63 -4.98
C GLN A 118 -4.61 9.00 -5.45
N ASN A 119 -4.15 9.44 -6.62
CA ASN A 119 -4.09 10.85 -7.03
C ASN A 119 -3.20 11.63 -6.06
N ASN A 120 -1.94 11.19 -5.97
CA ASN A 120 -0.87 11.87 -5.25
C ASN A 120 -1.17 12.07 -3.75
N LYS A 121 -2.02 11.21 -3.16
CA LYS A 121 -2.39 11.27 -1.75
C LYS A 121 -2.66 9.92 -1.12
N VAL A 122 -2.58 9.87 0.20
CA VAL A 122 -3.16 8.82 1.04
C VAL A 122 -4.67 9.07 1.14
N SER A 123 -5.47 8.15 0.63
CA SER A 123 -6.93 8.26 0.67
C SER A 123 -7.60 6.90 0.63
N ILE A 124 -8.93 6.87 0.71
CA ILE A 124 -9.72 5.66 0.43
C ILE A 124 -10.27 5.78 -0.98
N LYS A 125 -10.02 4.77 -1.83
CA LYS A 125 -10.55 4.71 -3.20
C LYS A 125 -11.19 3.37 -3.53
N ALA A 126 -12.20 3.44 -4.38
CA ALA A 126 -12.86 2.28 -4.94
C ALA A 126 -12.14 1.81 -6.22
N TYR A 127 -11.94 0.50 -6.34
CA TYR A 127 -11.43 -0.16 -7.54
C TYR A 127 -12.37 -1.30 -7.95
N PRO A 128 -12.57 -1.54 -9.26
CA PRO A 128 -13.31 -2.71 -9.73
C PRO A 128 -12.74 -4.01 -9.14
N LYS A 129 -13.60 -4.92 -8.65
CA LYS A 129 -13.14 -6.18 -8.03
C LYS A 129 -12.38 -7.09 -8.99
N ASN A 130 -12.67 -7.02 -10.29
CA ASN A 130 -11.91 -7.76 -11.31
C ASN A 130 -10.45 -7.29 -11.44
N ARG A 131 -10.08 -6.17 -10.81
CA ARG A 131 -8.68 -5.72 -10.69
C ARG A 131 -7.91 -6.40 -9.56
N VAL A 132 -8.61 -7.05 -8.64
CA VAL A 132 -7.98 -7.75 -7.51
C VAL A 132 -7.28 -8.99 -8.02
N LEU A 133 -6.01 -9.11 -7.64
CA LEU A 133 -5.22 -10.31 -7.85
C LEU A 133 -5.29 -11.21 -6.63
N ASP A 134 -5.15 -10.61 -5.45
CA ASP A 134 -5.20 -11.33 -4.18
C ASP A 134 -5.46 -10.37 -3.01
N TYR A 135 -5.92 -10.95 -1.90
CA TYR A 135 -5.91 -10.32 -0.58
C TYR A 135 -4.91 -11.05 0.31
N ARG A 136 -4.09 -10.29 1.04
CA ARG A 136 -2.97 -10.83 1.82
C ARG A 136 -3.14 -10.46 3.29
N LYS A 137 -3.30 -11.47 4.13
CA LYS A 137 -3.29 -11.34 5.58
C LYS A 137 -1.84 -11.34 6.06
N LEU A 138 -1.40 -10.21 6.61
CA LEU A 138 -0.04 -10.07 7.12
C LEU A 138 0.10 -10.71 8.51
N SER A 139 1.25 -11.31 8.75
CA SER A 139 1.67 -11.83 10.05
C SER A 139 2.37 -10.74 10.87
N LYS A 140 2.10 -10.68 12.17
CA LYS A 140 2.77 -9.75 13.09
C LYS A 140 3.97 -10.44 13.72
N TYR A 141 5.12 -9.77 13.76
CA TYR A 141 6.31 -10.31 14.40
C TYR A 141 6.16 -10.33 15.92
N GLY A 142 6.52 -11.45 16.55
CA GLY A 142 6.54 -11.60 18.02
C GLY A 142 5.18 -11.92 18.66
N GLU A 143 4.18 -12.31 17.86
CA GLU A 143 2.98 -13.01 18.34
C GLU A 143 3.05 -14.44 17.79
N ASP A 144 3.61 -15.36 18.60
CA ASP A 144 3.47 -16.82 18.45
C ASP A 144 2.25 -17.29 19.27
#